data_AF-A0A852UQ33-F1
#
_entry.id   AF-A0A852UQ33-F1
#
_cell.length_a   1.000
_cell.length_b   1.000
_cell.length_c   1.000
_cell.angle_alpha   90.00
_cell.angle_beta   90.00
_cell.angle_gamma   90.00
#
_symmetry.space_group_name_H-M   'P 1'
#
loop_
_entity.id
_entity.type
_entity.pdbx_description
1 polymer ?
#
loop_
_entity_poly.entity_id
_entity_poly.type
_entity_poly.pdbx_seq_one_letter_code
_entity_poly.pdbx_strand_id
1 'polypeptide(L)' 'MKVLDVHPFKDEHQNITMLVRLGNEMDTIHRAVQGLIAIEDSLKGEGGNAIRSFYADCHLPFLQFFKLFQSRFT' A
#
# COMPACT_ATOMS: atom_id res chain seq x y z
N MET A 1 -30.51 4.55 -33.06
CA MET A 1 -29.26 5.21 -32.61
C MET A 1 -28.79 4.50 -31.35
N LYS A 2 -27.60 3.91 -31.31
CA LYS A 2 -27.09 3.24 -30.11
C LYS A 2 -26.46 4.34 -29.24
N VAL A 3 -27.07 4.61 -28.08
CA VAL A 3 -26.55 5.61 -27.14
C VAL A 3 -25.34 5.04 -26.42
N LEU A 4 -24.29 5.86 -26.28
CA LEU A 4 -23.09 5.50 -25.53
C LEU A 4 -23.46 5.43 -24.05
N ASP A 5 -23.30 4.26 -23.45
CA ASP A 5 -23.48 4.09 -22.01
C ASP A 5 -22.34 4.79 -21.29
N VAL A 6 -22.67 5.81 -20.50
CA VAL A 6 -21.72 6.67 -19.79
C VAL A 6 -21.37 6.09 -18.41
N HIS A 7 -22.09 5.06 -17.96
CA HIS A 7 -21.90 4.46 -16.64
C HIS A 7 -20.49 3.85 -16.47
N PRO A 8 -19.95 3.07 -17.43
CA PRO A 8 -18.59 2.52 -17.32
C PRO A 8 -17.51 3.59 -17.11
N PHE A 9 -17.68 4.77 -17.71
CA PHE A 9 -16.73 5.88 -17.59
C PHE A 9 -16.80 6.58 -16.23
N LYS A 10 -18.00 6.69 -15.64
CA LYS A 10 -18.16 7.21 -14.28
C LYS A 10 -17.54 6.27 -13.26
N ASP A 11 -17.78 4.98 -13.41
CA ASP A 11 -17.25 3.94 -12.52
C ASP A 11 -15.71 3.87 -12.61
N GLU A 12 -15.14 4.03 -13.81
CA GLU A 12 -13.69 4.12 -14.01
C GLU A 12 -13.07 5.32 -13.26
N HIS A 13 -13.66 6.51 -13.37
CA HIS A 13 -13.15 7.69 -12.68
C HIS A 13 -13.21 7.54 -11.15
N GLN A 14 -14.26 6.90 -10.64
CA GLN A 14 -14.36 6.57 -9.21
C GLN A 14 -13.28 5.56 -8.80
N ASN A 15 -13.02 4.53 -9.62
CA ASN A 15 -11.98 3.54 -9.35
C ASN A 15 -10.58 4.16 -9.28
N ILE A 16 -10.23 5.06 -10.21
CA ILE A 16 -8.94 5.77 -10.19
C ILE A 16 -8.82 6.65 -8.94
N THR A 17 -9.88 7.38 -8.59
CA THR A 17 -9.91 8.23 -7.39
C THR A 17 -9.71 7.41 -6.12
N MET A 18 -10.36 6.25 -6.04
CA MET A 18 -10.20 5.33 -4.91
C MET A 18 -8.79 4.74 -4.86
N LEU A 19 -8.20 4.42 -6.01
CA LEU A 19 -6.83 3.92 -6.11
C LEU A 19 -5.81 4.95 -5.62
N VAL A 20 -5.96 6.22 -5.99
CA VAL A 20 -5.13 7.33 -5.49
C VAL A 20 -5.22 7.45 -3.97
N ARG A 21 -6.45 7.41 -3.42
CA ARG A 21 -6.67 7.48 -1.97
C ARG A 21 -5.98 6.32 -1.25
N LEU A 22 -6.15 5.10 -1.77
CA LEU A 22 -5.52 3.89 -1.23
C LEU A 22 -3.98 4.00 -1.27
N GLY A 23 -3.42 4.60 -2.32
CA GLY A 23 -2.00 4.92 -2.42
C GLY A 23 -1.46 5.77 -1.28
N ASN A 24 -2.16 6.86 -0.95
CA ASN A 24 -1.76 7.75 0.15
C ASN A 24 -1.80 7.04 1.51
N GLU A 25 -2.79 6.17 1.71
CA GLU A 25 -2.88 5.33 2.91
C GLU A 25 -1.73 4.32 2.97
N MET A 26 -1.42 3.67 1.85
CA MET A 26 -0.30 2.72 1.76
C MET A 26 1.06 3.39 1.99
N ASP A 27 1.24 4.64 1.56
CA ASP A 27 2.44 5.43 1.86
C ASP A 27 2.60 5.71 3.36
N THR A 28 1.48 5.98 4.04
CA THR A 28 1.46 6.20 5.49
C THR A 28 1.85 4.92 6.23
N ILE A 29 1.28 3.78 5.81
CA ILE A 29 1.62 2.46 6.36
C ILE A 29 3.08 2.13 6.10
N HIS A 30 3.59 2.38 4.89
CA HIS A 30 4.99 2.13 4.55
C HIS A 30 5.97 2.88 5.46
N ARG A 31 5.71 4.16 5.74
CA ARG A 31 6.53 4.94 6.69
C ARG A 31 6.47 4.37 8.10
N ALA A 32 5.28 3.97 8.55
CA ALA A 32 5.11 3.36 9.88
C ALA A 32 5.86 2.02 9.99
N VAL A 33 5.78 1.17 8.96
CA VAL A 33 6.49 -0.10 8.87
C VAL A 33 8.01 0.10 8.87
N GLN A 34 8.52 1.05 8.07
CA GLN A 34 9.94 1.40 8.08
C GLN A 34 10.40 1.88 9.46
N GLY A 35 9.60 2.73 10.12
CA GLY A 35 9.86 3.15 11.50
C GLY A 35 9.92 1.98 12.47
N LEU A 36 8.94 1.06 12.40
CA LEU A 36 8.85 -0.11 13.27
C LEU A 36 10.09 -1.02 13.16
N ILE A 37 10.52 -1.29 11.93
CA ILE A 37 11.69 -2.14 11.66
C ILE A 37 12.98 -1.46 12.16
N ALA A 38 13.05 -0.13 12.11
CA ALA A 38 14.20 0.66 12.56
C ALA A 38 14.30 0.81 14.08
N ILE A 39 13.24 0.53 14.86
CA ILE A 39 13.26 0.61 16.32
C ILE A 39 13.91 -0.64 16.90
N GLU A 40 15.25 -0.68 16.86
CA GLU A 40 16.03 -1.74 17.49
C GLU A 40 16.02 -1.66 19.01
N ASP A 41 15.92 -0.46 19.58
CA ASP A 41 16.07 -0.29 21.02
C ASP A 41 14.85 -0.72 21.83
N SER A 42 13.65 -0.64 21.25
CA SER A 42 12.40 -1.01 21.92
C SER A 42 11.90 -2.42 21.55
N LEU A 43 12.30 -2.96 20.39
CA LEU A 43 11.95 -4.32 19.94
C LEU A 43 13.19 -5.22 19.91
N LYS A 44 13.68 -5.52 21.12
CA LYS A 44 14.85 -6.38 21.37
C LYS A 44 14.48 -7.83 21.66
N GLY A 45 15.49 -8.70 21.58
CA GLY A 45 15.36 -10.15 21.82
C GLY A 45 14.67 -10.89 20.67
N GLU A 46 14.50 -12.20 20.82
CA GLU A 46 13.95 -13.07 19.77
C GLU A 46 12.53 -12.65 19.33
N GLY A 47 11.68 -12.24 20.26
CA GLY A 47 10.33 -11.77 19.95
C GLY A 47 10.33 -10.43 19.20
N GLY A 48 11.16 -9.48 19.62
CA GLY A 48 11.32 -8.20 18.92
C GLY A 48 11.90 -8.38 17.51
N ASN A 49 12.87 -9.28 17.37
CA ASN A 49 13.44 -9.66 16.09
C ASN A 49 12.38 -10.29 15.17
N ALA A 50 11.59 -11.25 15.68
CA ALA A 50 10.52 -11.88 14.91
C ALA A 50 9.47 -10.87 14.40
N ILE A 51 9.09 -9.88 15.22
CA ILE A 51 8.17 -8.82 14.79
C ILE A 51 8.81 -7.98 13.67
N ARG A 52 10.06 -7.53 13.85
CA ARG A 52 10.76 -6.72 12.84
C ARG A 52 10.90 -7.48 11.53
N SER A 53 11.33 -8.74 11.58
CA SER A 53 11.42 -9.62 10.40
C SER A 53 10.07 -9.83 9.72
N PHE A 54 8.99 -10.04 10.47
CA PHE A 54 7.65 -10.20 9.88
C PHE A 54 7.19 -8.97 9.08
N TYR A 55 7.47 -7.77 9.59
CA TYR A 55 7.15 -6.54 8.87
C TYR A 55 8.11 -6.28 7.70
N ALA A 56 9.39 -6.64 7.84
CA ALA A 56 10.37 -6.50 6.78
C ALA A 56 10.13 -7.47 5.62
N ASP A 57 9.84 -8.73 5.91
CA ASP A 57 9.82 -9.81 4.92
C ASP A 57 8.43 -10.03 4.32
N CYS A 58 7.35 -9.72 5.05
CA CYS A 58 5.98 -9.87 4.53
C CYS A 58 5.35 -8.55 4.10
N HIS A 59 5.51 -7.47 4.88
CA HIS A 59 4.76 -6.22 4.64
C HIS A 59 5.46 -5.29 3.65
N LEU A 60 6.78 -5.11 3.75
CA LEU A 60 7.50 -4.26 2.79
C LEU A 60 7.34 -4.73 1.33
N PRO A 61 7.47 -6.03 1.00
CA PRO A 61 7.31 -6.48 -0.39
C PRO A 61 5.90 -6.24 -0.91
N PHE A 62 4.87 -6.46 -0.09
CA PHE A 62 3.50 -6.17 -0.45
C PHE A 62 3.29 -4.68 -0.74
N LEU A 63 3.79 -3.79 0.13
CA LEU A 63 3.68 -2.35 -0.05
C LEU A 63 4.43 -1.85 -1.30
N GLN A 64 5.60 -2.43 -1.59
CA GLN A 64 6.34 -2.16 -2.84
C GLN A 64 5.58 -2.63 -4.07
N PHE A 65 5.02 -3.84 -4.02
CA PHE A 65 4.18 -4.37 -5.10
C PHE A 65 2.96 -3.49 -5.34
N PHE A 66 2.29 -3.05 -4.27
CA PHE A 66 1.15 -2.15 -4.37
C PHE A 66 1.52 -0.82 -5.04
N LYS A 67 2.67 -0.23 -4.69
CA LYS A 67 3.16 0.99 -5.35
C LYS A 67 3.41 0.79 -6.85
N LEU A 68 4.02 -0.33 -7.22
CA LEU A 68 4.26 -0.68 -8.62
C LEU A 68 2.94 -0.90 -9.38
N PHE A 69 1.97 -1.54 -8.73
CA PHE A 69 0.62 -1.68 -9.27
C PHE A 69 0.00 -0.30 -9.48
N GLN A 70 -0.02 0.55 -8.46
CA GLN A 70 -0.61 1.87 -8.54
C GLN A 70 0.02 2.71 -9.66
N SER A 71 1.36 2.74 -9.79
CA SER A 71 2.03 3.53 -10.84
C SER A 71 1.73 3.06 -12.27
N ARG A 72 1.17 1.86 -12.43
CA ARG A 72 0.75 1.33 -13.73
C ARG A 72 -0.67 1.76 -14.11
N PHE A 73 -1.51 2.10 -13.14
CA PHE A 73 -2.94 2.37 -13.31
C PHE A 73 -3.35 3.81 -12.94
N THR A 74 -2.39 4.63 -12.54
CA THR A 74 -2.55 6.05 -12.20
C THR A 74 -1.51 6.87 -12.93
#